data_AF-A0A6G1IY32-F1
#
_entry.id   AF-A0A6G1IY32-F1
#
_cell.length_a   1.000
_cell.length_b   1.000
_cell.length_c   1.000
_cell.angle_alpha   90.00
_cell.angle_beta   90.00
_cell.angle_gamma   90.00
#
_symmetry.space_group_name_H-M   'P 1'
#
loop_
_entity.id
_entity.type
_entity.pdbx_description
1 polymer ?
#
loop_
_entity_poly.entity_id
_entity_poly.type
_entity_poly.pdbx_seq_one_letter_code
_entity_poly.pdbx_strand_id
1 'polypeptide(L)'
;MHATALFLGAVAATTIANPIRKNRYVWEPAPGSTPSCDASSDKYLPISNASFIATVACERMMPPCAHPYLLPNGTVCIQSDWPLNETKTVSLNETVMSTGATVASGWTAELTVTPATLDARWFTGDCHGYFGQLLSQPAPEGCSTGGTGAGAGTITVGDNASLEGTVFSVSFAEGA
;
A
#
# COMPACT_ATOMS: atom_id res chain seq x y z
N MET A 1 2.55 -36.98 65.91
CA MET A 1 1.82 -37.52 64.75
C MET A 1 1.72 -36.43 63.71
N HIS A 2 2.27 -36.72 62.53
CA HIS A 2 2.01 -36.19 61.18
C HIS A 2 2.05 -34.67 60.89
N ALA A 3 3.04 -34.34 60.05
CA ALA A 3 3.24 -33.11 59.28
C ALA A 3 2.27 -32.99 58.09
N THR A 4 2.04 -31.78 57.57
CA THR A 4 1.86 -31.55 56.13
C THR A 4 2.24 -30.10 55.78
N ALA A 5 3.24 -29.96 54.91
CA ALA A 5 3.70 -28.71 54.31
C ALA A 5 2.95 -28.46 52.99
N LEU A 6 2.79 -27.21 52.59
CA LEU A 6 2.39 -26.83 51.23
C LEU A 6 3.30 -25.70 50.74
N PHE A 7 4.26 -26.08 49.88
CA PHE A 7 5.10 -25.19 49.10
C PHE A 7 4.30 -24.70 47.88
N LEU A 8 4.04 -23.39 47.78
CA LEU A 8 3.60 -22.77 46.53
C LEU A 8 4.83 -22.43 45.69
N GLY A 9 5.11 -23.24 44.67
CA GLY A 9 6.09 -22.94 43.63
C GLY A 9 5.50 -21.97 42.61
N ALA A 10 6.12 -20.80 42.47
CA ALA A 10 5.83 -19.86 41.39
C ALA A 10 6.50 -20.35 40.09
N VAL A 11 5.71 -20.70 39.09
CA VAL A 11 6.21 -21.03 37.75
C VAL A 11 6.46 -19.73 37.00
N ALA A 12 7.73 -19.37 36.80
CA ALA A 12 8.12 -18.28 35.92
C ALA A 12 7.95 -18.74 34.46
N ALA A 13 6.92 -18.25 33.79
CA ALA A 13 6.75 -18.42 32.35
C ALA A 13 7.70 -17.47 31.61
N THR A 14 8.84 -17.97 31.15
CA THR A 14 9.69 -17.24 30.20
C THR A 14 9.05 -17.33 28.82
N THR A 15 8.31 -16.30 28.41
CA THR A 15 7.88 -16.16 27.02
C THR A 15 9.10 -15.85 26.16
N ILE A 16 9.61 -16.86 25.46
CA ILE A 16 10.60 -16.66 24.41
C ILE A 16 9.84 -15.97 23.27
N ALA A 17 9.97 -14.64 23.18
CA ALA A 17 9.52 -13.91 22.00
C ALA A 17 10.41 -14.33 20.84
N ASN A 18 10.03 -15.42 20.18
CA ASN A 18 10.67 -15.88 18.98
C ASN A 18 10.25 -14.91 17.87
N PRO A 19 11.17 -14.18 17.21
CA PRO A 19 10.79 -13.40 16.04
C PRO A 19 10.41 -14.41 14.96
N ILE A 20 9.11 -14.67 14.84
CA ILE A 20 8.55 -15.36 13.68
C ILE A 20 8.97 -14.51 12.49
N ARG A 21 9.95 -14.97 11.73
CA ARG A 21 10.21 -14.42 10.41
C ARG A 21 8.93 -14.67 9.61
N LYS A 22 8.07 -13.65 9.53
CA LYS A 22 6.91 -13.67 8.64
C LYS A 22 7.41 -14.08 7.26
N ASN A 23 6.71 -15.06 6.70
CA ASN A 23 6.97 -15.60 5.38
C ASN A 23 6.93 -14.43 4.39
N ARG A 24 8.06 -14.08 3.77
CA ARG A 24 8.23 -12.88 2.91
C ARG A 24 7.40 -12.89 1.61
N TYR A 25 6.51 -13.86 1.44
CA TYR A 25 5.75 -14.08 0.21
C TYR A 25 4.39 -13.40 0.17
N VAL A 26 3.84 -12.99 1.33
CA VAL A 26 2.58 -12.25 1.38
C VAL A 26 2.90 -10.87 1.92
N TRP A 27 2.73 -9.85 1.07
CA TRP A 27 2.84 -8.48 1.52
C TRP A 27 1.71 -8.18 2.51
N GLU A 28 2.03 -7.48 3.58
CA GLU A 28 1.07 -7.01 4.59
C GLU A 28 1.39 -5.55 4.89
N PRO A 29 0.39 -4.69 5.12
CA PRO A 29 0.64 -3.31 5.49
C PRO A 29 1.37 -3.22 6.83
N ALA A 30 2.15 -2.16 7.00
CA ALA A 30 2.78 -1.87 8.28
C ALA A 30 1.70 -1.69 9.37
N PRO A 31 1.92 -2.22 10.60
CA PRO A 31 0.99 -2.00 11.70
C PRO A 31 0.69 -0.51 11.91
N GLY A 32 -0.58 -0.17 12.10
CA GLY A 32 -1.00 1.22 12.28
C GLY A 32 -1.10 2.03 10.98
N SER A 33 -0.97 1.41 9.80
CA SER A 33 -1.26 2.10 8.54
C SER A 33 -2.73 2.51 8.48
N THR A 34 -2.99 3.80 8.20
CA THR A 34 -4.34 4.37 8.26
C THR A 34 -4.78 4.91 6.90
N PRO A 35 -5.78 4.27 6.27
CA PRO A 35 -6.49 4.82 5.13
C PRO A 35 -7.41 5.98 5.54
N SER A 36 -7.58 6.95 4.64
CA SER A 36 -8.55 8.04 4.74
C SER A 36 -9.12 8.30 3.35
N CYS A 37 -10.43 8.14 3.19
CA CYS A 37 -11.10 8.30 1.91
C CYS A 37 -11.69 9.69 1.76
N ASP A 38 -11.59 10.23 0.55
CA ASP A 38 -12.20 11.51 0.22
C ASP A 38 -13.69 11.32 -0.09
N ALA A 39 -14.53 11.57 0.92
CA ALA A 39 -15.98 11.50 0.79
C ALA A 39 -16.58 12.64 -0.05
N SER A 40 -15.80 13.67 -0.41
CA SER A 40 -16.26 14.80 -1.23
C SER A 40 -16.12 14.54 -2.73
N SER A 41 -15.26 13.60 -3.13
CA SER A 41 -15.10 13.18 -4.51
C SER A 41 -16.27 12.30 -4.96
N ASP A 42 -16.93 12.68 -6.04
CA ASP A 42 -17.93 11.86 -6.73
C ASP A 42 -17.32 10.99 -7.86
N LYS A 43 -16.00 11.02 -7.98
CA LYS A 43 -15.20 10.32 -8.99
C LYS A 43 -14.60 9.02 -8.46
N TYR A 44 -14.47 8.03 -9.33
CA TYR A 44 -13.89 6.73 -9.00
C TYR A 44 -13.27 6.02 -10.22
N LEU A 45 -12.38 5.06 -9.97
CA LEU A 45 -11.85 4.13 -10.97
C LEU A 45 -12.67 2.83 -10.98
N PRO A 46 -13.03 2.25 -12.13
CA PRO A 46 -13.71 0.97 -12.20
C PRO A 46 -12.97 -0.13 -11.44
N ILE A 47 -13.70 -0.94 -10.66
CA ILE A 47 -13.11 -1.97 -9.78
C ILE A 47 -12.29 -3.03 -10.55
N SER A 48 -12.69 -3.31 -11.80
CA SER A 48 -11.98 -4.24 -12.69
C SER A 48 -10.53 -3.85 -12.94
N ASN A 49 -10.19 -2.58 -12.76
CA ASN A 49 -8.87 -2.04 -13.10
C ASN A 49 -7.98 -1.85 -11.88
N ALA A 50 -8.46 -2.03 -10.64
CA ALA A 50 -7.72 -1.64 -9.43
C ALA A 50 -6.29 -2.22 -9.35
N SER A 51 -6.13 -3.54 -9.55
CA SER A 51 -4.82 -4.19 -9.54
C SER A 51 -3.93 -3.79 -10.72
N PHE A 52 -4.54 -3.54 -11.88
CA PHE A 52 -3.84 -3.07 -13.07
C PHE A 52 -3.32 -1.65 -12.88
N ILE A 53 -4.15 -0.75 -12.34
CA ILE A 53 -3.81 0.63 -12.00
C ILE A 53 -2.61 0.67 -11.05
N ALA A 54 -2.66 -0.10 -9.96
CA ALA A 54 -1.55 -0.19 -9.02
C ALA A 54 -0.27 -0.67 -9.73
N THR A 55 -0.38 -1.67 -10.60
CA THR A 55 0.75 -2.21 -11.36
C THR A 55 1.38 -1.16 -12.27
N VAL A 56 0.58 -0.52 -13.13
CA VAL A 56 1.06 0.48 -14.09
C VAL A 56 1.66 1.69 -13.37
N ALA A 57 1.07 2.14 -12.26
CA ALA A 57 1.62 3.22 -11.47
C ALA A 57 2.99 2.84 -10.88
N CYS A 58 3.11 1.66 -10.28
CA CYS A 58 4.37 1.19 -9.70
C CYS A 58 5.46 0.93 -10.74
N GLU A 59 5.11 0.45 -11.93
CA GLU A 59 6.04 0.32 -13.06
C GLU A 59 6.60 1.68 -13.52
N ARG A 60 5.84 2.77 -13.37
CA ARG A 60 6.25 4.13 -13.73
C ARG A 60 6.99 4.87 -12.61
N MET A 61 6.67 4.58 -11.35
CA MET A 61 7.29 5.26 -10.19
C MET A 61 8.60 4.60 -9.76
N MET A 62 8.75 3.31 -9.99
CA MET A 62 9.92 2.53 -9.56
C MET A 62 10.90 2.32 -10.72
N PRO A 63 12.20 2.14 -10.44
CA PRO A 63 13.17 1.88 -11.49
C PRO A 63 12.94 0.50 -12.15
N PRO A 64 13.41 0.27 -13.39
CA PRO A 64 13.15 -0.97 -14.12
C PRO A 64 13.55 -2.27 -13.39
N CYS A 65 14.61 -2.24 -12.56
CA CYS A 65 15.01 -3.39 -11.77
C CYS A 65 14.03 -3.79 -10.66
N ALA A 66 13.05 -2.95 -10.33
CA ALA A 66 11.92 -3.32 -9.48
C ALA A 66 10.93 -4.26 -10.18
N HIS A 67 11.00 -4.32 -11.52
CA HIS A 67 10.11 -5.10 -12.39
C HIS A 67 10.93 -5.93 -13.39
N PRO A 68 11.69 -6.95 -12.94
CA PRO A 68 12.62 -7.67 -13.81
C PRO A 68 11.97 -8.34 -15.03
N TYR A 69 10.67 -8.62 -14.98
CA TYR A 69 9.89 -9.19 -16.09
C TYR A 69 9.74 -8.23 -17.28
N LEU A 70 9.99 -6.93 -17.10
CA LEU A 70 10.02 -5.93 -18.15
C LEU A 70 11.39 -5.80 -18.83
N LEU A 71 12.42 -6.46 -18.31
CA LEU A 71 13.80 -6.31 -18.77
C LEU A 71 14.16 -7.36 -19.84
N PRO A 72 15.13 -7.07 -20.72
CA PRO A 72 15.66 -8.06 -21.65
C PRO A 72 16.22 -9.29 -20.93
N ASN A 73 16.07 -10.46 -21.56
CA ASN A 73 16.65 -11.71 -21.07
C ASN A 73 18.15 -11.57 -20.77
N GLY A 74 18.58 -12.05 -19.62
CA GLY A 74 19.97 -11.97 -19.15
C GLY A 74 20.30 -10.72 -18.34
N THR A 75 19.36 -9.80 -18.13
CA THR A 75 19.55 -8.67 -17.22
C THR A 75 19.57 -9.14 -15.76
N VAL A 76 20.58 -8.72 -14.99
CA VAL A 76 20.73 -9.09 -13.58
C VAL A 76 20.48 -7.87 -12.70
N CYS A 77 19.51 -7.97 -11.80
CA CYS A 77 19.21 -6.95 -10.79
C CYS A 77 19.65 -7.46 -9.42
N ILE A 78 20.55 -6.72 -8.75
CA ILE A 78 21.11 -7.10 -7.44
C ILE A 78 20.46 -6.37 -6.26
N GLN A 79 19.66 -5.33 -6.55
CA GLN A 79 18.95 -4.54 -5.54
C GLN A 79 17.51 -5.05 -5.41
N SER A 80 17.00 -5.02 -4.18
CA SER A 80 15.61 -5.44 -3.86
C SER A 80 14.82 -4.34 -3.17
N ASP A 81 15.48 -3.26 -2.76
CA ASP A 81 14.89 -2.05 -2.23
C ASP A 81 15.43 -0.83 -3.00
N TRP A 82 14.63 0.22 -3.08
CA TRP A 82 14.95 1.41 -3.87
C TRP A 82 14.76 2.66 -3.03
N PRO A 83 15.56 3.71 -3.25
CA PRO A 83 15.37 4.98 -2.57
C PRO A 83 14.05 5.64 -3.01
N LEU A 84 13.31 6.17 -2.03
CA LEU A 84 12.18 7.07 -2.22
C LEU A 84 12.59 8.46 -1.70
N ASN A 85 13.42 9.13 -2.48
CA ASN A 85 14.09 10.38 -2.12
C ASN A 85 13.33 11.64 -2.52
N GLU A 86 12.16 11.49 -3.13
CA GLU A 86 11.29 12.58 -3.57
C GLU A 86 9.86 12.06 -3.73
N THR A 87 8.91 12.99 -3.81
CA THR A 87 7.53 12.67 -4.19
C THR A 87 7.50 12.10 -5.61
N LYS A 88 6.82 10.97 -5.78
CA LYS A 88 6.57 10.34 -7.08
C LYS A 88 5.10 10.51 -7.43
N THR A 89 4.81 11.06 -8.60
CA THR A 89 3.44 11.22 -9.11
C THR A 89 3.34 10.64 -10.50
N VAL A 90 2.24 9.93 -10.75
CA VAL A 90 1.88 9.40 -12.06
C VAL A 90 0.43 9.72 -12.33
N SER A 91 0.19 10.42 -13.44
CA SER A 91 -1.15 10.56 -14.02
C SER A 91 -1.41 9.39 -14.96
N LEU A 92 -2.57 8.76 -14.80
CA LEU A 92 -3.04 7.65 -15.61
C LEU A 92 -4.22 8.10 -16.46
N ASN A 93 -4.16 7.78 -17.75
CA ASN A 93 -5.24 7.99 -18.71
C ASN A 93 -6.28 6.86 -18.62
N GLU A 94 -6.64 6.50 -17.39
CA GLU A 94 -7.67 5.49 -17.14
C GLU A 94 -9.05 6.13 -17.21
N THR A 95 -10.06 5.34 -17.51
CA THR A 95 -11.44 5.80 -17.49
C THR A 95 -11.83 6.15 -16.05
N VAL A 96 -11.89 7.45 -15.75
CA VAL A 96 -12.50 7.94 -14.52
C VAL A 96 -14.02 7.93 -14.71
N MET A 97 -14.72 7.44 -13.70
CA MET A 97 -16.18 7.39 -13.66
C MET A 97 -16.69 8.43 -12.67
N SER A 98 -17.90 8.91 -12.88
CA SER A 98 -18.67 9.73 -11.94
C SER A 98 -19.82 8.92 -11.35
N THR A 99 -20.42 9.44 -10.28
CA THR A 99 -21.67 8.93 -9.71
C THR A 99 -22.70 8.60 -10.80
N GLY A 100 -23.29 7.40 -10.74
CA GLY A 100 -24.24 6.91 -11.75
C GLY A 100 -23.59 6.15 -12.91
N ALA A 101 -22.31 5.77 -12.80
CA ALA A 101 -21.58 4.99 -13.79
C ALA A 101 -21.45 5.67 -15.16
N THR A 102 -21.36 7.00 -15.17
CA THR A 102 -21.03 7.79 -16.35
C THR A 102 -19.53 8.01 -16.44
N VAL A 103 -18.96 7.93 -17.65
CA VAL A 103 -17.57 8.32 -17.89
C VAL A 103 -17.40 9.81 -17.59
N ALA A 104 -16.45 10.16 -16.73
CA ALA A 104 -16.06 11.52 -16.44
C ALA A 104 -15.01 11.97 -17.48
N SER A 105 -15.48 12.37 -18.66
CA SER A 105 -14.60 12.87 -19.73
C SER A 105 -13.77 14.07 -19.26
N GLY A 106 -12.50 14.10 -19.64
CA GLY A 106 -11.56 15.16 -19.24
C GLY A 106 -10.92 14.94 -17.87
N TRP A 107 -11.29 13.91 -17.12
CA TRP A 107 -10.68 13.61 -15.83
C TRP A 107 -9.54 12.61 -15.95
N THR A 108 -8.51 12.79 -15.13
CA THR A 108 -7.38 11.87 -14.97
C THR A 108 -7.30 11.37 -13.54
N ALA A 109 -6.80 10.16 -13.38
CA ALA A 109 -6.44 9.63 -12.07
C ALA A 109 -4.97 9.91 -11.80
N GLU A 110 -4.67 10.43 -10.62
CA GLU A 110 -3.31 10.70 -10.18
C GLU A 110 -2.99 9.84 -8.98
N LEU A 111 -1.92 9.06 -9.09
CA LEU A 111 -1.35 8.29 -8.00
C LEU A 111 -0.09 9.02 -7.54
N THR A 112 0.03 9.23 -6.24
CA THR A 112 1.17 9.93 -5.65
C THR A 112 1.71 9.17 -4.45
N VAL A 113 3.03 9.16 -4.29
CA VAL A 113 3.74 8.67 -3.11
C VAL A 113 4.62 9.79 -2.58
N THR A 114 4.30 10.25 -1.37
CA THR A 114 5.03 11.33 -0.70
C THR A 114 5.81 10.74 0.48
N PRO A 115 7.15 10.67 0.41
CA PRO A 115 7.94 10.16 1.52
C PRO A 115 7.86 11.08 2.73
N ALA A 116 7.82 10.51 3.95
CA ALA A 116 7.99 11.28 5.17
C ALA A 116 9.43 11.80 5.33
N THR A 117 10.41 11.03 4.86
CA THR A 117 11.83 11.34 4.93
C THR A 117 12.53 10.99 3.62
N LEU A 118 13.58 11.74 3.24
CA LEU A 118 14.26 11.56 1.95
C LEU A 118 15.23 10.36 1.92
N ASP A 119 15.40 9.66 3.04
CA ASP A 119 16.17 8.42 3.18
C ASP A 119 15.29 7.16 3.16
N ALA A 120 13.97 7.32 2.99
CA ALA A 120 13.01 6.24 2.88
C ALA A 120 13.40 5.25 1.77
N ARG A 121 13.13 3.97 2.02
CA ARG A 121 13.35 2.89 1.05
C ARG A 121 12.12 2.02 0.96
N TRP A 122 11.75 1.68 -0.26
CA TRP A 122 10.60 0.82 -0.55
C TRP A 122 10.99 -0.40 -1.37
N PHE A 123 10.22 -1.46 -1.19
CA PHE A 123 10.23 -2.67 -2.02
C PHE A 123 9.10 -2.59 -3.06
N THR A 124 9.17 -3.42 -4.11
CA THR A 124 8.10 -3.53 -5.10
C THR A 124 6.78 -3.91 -4.41
N GLY A 125 6.86 -4.78 -3.40
CA GLY A 125 5.72 -5.16 -2.58
C GLY A 125 5.03 -3.97 -1.91
N ASP A 126 5.78 -2.97 -1.44
CA ASP A 126 5.20 -1.79 -0.78
C ASP A 126 4.38 -0.95 -1.75
N CYS A 127 4.93 -0.66 -2.93
CA CYS A 127 4.22 0.13 -3.92
C CYS A 127 2.90 -0.55 -4.33
N HIS A 128 2.97 -1.81 -4.74
CA HIS A 128 1.77 -2.55 -5.16
C HIS A 128 0.81 -2.79 -4.00
N GLY A 129 1.33 -3.06 -2.82
CA GLY A 129 0.56 -3.39 -1.64
C GLY A 129 -0.27 -2.20 -1.13
N TYR A 130 0.34 -1.04 -0.94
CA TYR A 130 -0.37 0.14 -0.43
C TYR A 130 -1.39 0.68 -1.43
N PHE A 131 -1.03 0.81 -2.72
CA PHE A 131 -2.02 1.18 -3.74
C PHE A 131 -3.09 0.11 -3.92
N GLY A 132 -2.70 -1.16 -3.92
CA GLY A 132 -3.63 -2.28 -3.99
C GLY A 132 -4.63 -2.26 -2.85
N GLN A 133 -4.17 -2.07 -1.61
CA GLN A 133 -5.03 -1.92 -0.44
C GLN A 133 -5.99 -0.74 -0.60
N LEU A 134 -5.46 0.45 -0.92
CA LEU A 134 -6.26 1.66 -1.06
C LEU A 134 -7.35 1.52 -2.15
N LEU A 135 -7.03 0.88 -3.27
CA LEU A 135 -7.95 0.74 -4.41
C LEU A 135 -8.92 -0.46 -4.28
N SER A 136 -8.54 -1.53 -3.58
CA SER A 136 -9.30 -2.79 -3.57
C SER A 136 -10.07 -3.07 -2.29
N GLN A 137 -9.68 -2.48 -1.16
CA GLN A 137 -10.35 -2.72 0.13
C GLN A 137 -11.41 -1.66 0.40
N PRO A 138 -12.57 -2.01 0.97
CA PRO A 138 -13.53 -1.04 1.44
C PRO A 138 -13.03 -0.32 2.69
N ALA A 139 -13.70 0.76 3.09
CA ALA A 139 -13.43 1.41 4.36
C ALA A 139 -13.73 0.46 5.53
N PRO A 140 -12.94 0.52 6.63
CA PRO A 140 -11.84 1.45 6.88
C PRO A 140 -10.47 1.05 6.29
N GLU A 141 -10.34 -0.11 5.65
CA GLU A 141 -9.06 -0.65 5.18
C GLU A 141 -8.59 -0.09 3.82
N GLY A 142 -9.48 0.55 3.06
CA GLY A 142 -9.17 1.23 1.80
C GLY A 142 -10.34 2.10 1.35
N CYS A 143 -10.34 2.49 0.07
CA CYS A 143 -11.32 3.40 -0.51
C CYS A 143 -12.13 2.77 -1.65
N SER A 144 -12.24 1.45 -1.66
CA SER A 144 -13.16 0.75 -2.55
C SER A 144 -14.61 0.94 -2.11
N THR A 145 -15.43 1.44 -3.02
CA THR A 145 -16.89 1.54 -2.84
C THR A 145 -17.51 0.25 -3.37
N GLY A 146 -17.91 -0.65 -2.46
CA GLY A 146 -18.29 -2.04 -2.74
C GLY A 146 -19.15 -2.24 -4.00
N GLY A 147 -18.51 -2.71 -5.07
CA GLY A 147 -19.14 -3.02 -6.36
C GLY A 147 -19.18 -1.87 -7.39
N THR A 148 -18.83 -0.65 -7.00
CA THR A 148 -18.79 0.53 -7.89
C THR A 148 -17.37 0.78 -8.41
N GLY A 149 -16.39 0.91 -7.50
CA GLY A 149 -15.03 1.22 -7.89
C GLY A 149 -14.15 1.75 -6.78
N ALA A 150 -12.91 2.08 -7.12
CA ALA A 150 -11.93 2.65 -6.20
C ALA A 150 -12.06 4.18 -6.17
N GLY A 151 -12.41 4.73 -5.00
CA GLY A 151 -12.51 6.16 -4.77
C GLY A 151 -11.16 6.82 -4.52
N ALA A 152 -11.20 8.15 -4.37
CA ALA A 152 -10.05 8.94 -3.97
C ALA A 152 -9.77 8.79 -2.47
N GLY A 153 -8.51 8.96 -2.09
CA GLY A 153 -8.09 8.88 -0.71
C GLY A 153 -6.59 8.71 -0.55
N THR A 154 -6.18 8.51 0.69
CA THR A 154 -4.79 8.33 1.08
C THR A 154 -4.64 7.14 2.01
N ILE A 155 -3.46 6.53 2.05
CA ILE A 155 -3.03 5.67 3.15
C ILE A 155 -1.69 6.17 3.68
N THR A 156 -1.64 6.47 4.97
CA THR A 156 -0.40 6.81 5.68
C THR A 156 0.20 5.53 6.23
N VAL A 157 1.46 5.26 5.91
CA VAL A 157 2.18 4.07 6.38
C VAL A 157 2.42 4.19 7.89
N GLY A 158 2.04 3.14 8.62
CA GLY A 158 2.23 3.06 10.07
C GLY A 158 3.64 2.71 10.50
N ASP A 159 3.77 2.38 11.78
CA ASP A 159 5.04 2.20 12.47
C ASP A 159 5.81 0.94 12.03
N ASN A 160 7.11 0.90 12.38
CA ASN A 160 7.99 -0.26 12.22
C ASN A 160 8.20 -0.67 10.75
N ALA A 161 8.13 0.28 9.82
CA ALA A 161 8.45 0.10 8.42
C ALA A 161 9.48 1.13 7.95
N SER A 162 10.25 0.81 6.91
CA SER A 162 11.17 1.76 6.24
C SER A 162 10.47 2.93 5.57
N LEU A 163 9.14 2.91 5.55
CA LEU A 163 8.26 3.90 4.95
C LEU A 163 7.37 4.59 5.99
N GLU A 164 7.60 4.44 7.29
CA GLU A 164 6.79 5.08 8.34
C GLU A 164 6.49 6.56 8.01
N GLY A 165 5.21 6.94 8.07
CA GLY A 165 4.71 8.27 7.74
C GLY A 165 4.60 8.60 6.25
N THR A 166 5.12 7.76 5.34
CA THR A 166 4.95 7.92 3.89
C THR A 166 3.47 7.87 3.53
N VAL A 167 3.03 8.75 2.63
CA VAL A 167 1.64 8.84 2.19
C VAL A 167 1.51 8.36 0.75
N PHE A 168 0.69 7.34 0.55
CA PHE A 168 0.22 6.92 -0.78
C PHE A 168 -1.16 7.55 -1.02
N SER A 169 -1.36 8.16 -2.17
CA SER A 169 -2.57 8.93 -2.50
C SER A 169 -3.11 8.57 -3.87
N VAL A 170 -4.44 8.53 -3.99
CA VAL A 170 -5.18 8.47 -5.24
C VAL A 170 -6.10 9.68 -5.28
N SER A 171 -5.99 10.49 -6.32
CA SER A 171 -6.83 11.67 -6.54
C SER A 171 -7.32 11.73 -7.99
N PHE A 172 -8.33 12.55 -8.24
CA PHE A 172 -8.86 12.81 -9.57
C PHE A 172 -8.72 14.28 -9.88
N ALA A 173 -8.15 14.60 -11.04
CA ALA A 173 -7.97 15.96 -11.51
C ALA A 173 -8.69 16.15 -12.84
N GLU A 174 -9.26 17.33 -13.04
CA GLU A 174 -9.75 17.75 -14.34
C GLU A 174 -8.55 18.17 -15.21
N GLY A 175 -8.46 17.61 -16.41
CA GLY A 175 -7.48 17.99 -17.41
C GLY A 175 -7.71 19.43 -17.84
N ALA A 176 -6.62 20.19 -17.92
CA ALA A 176 -6.61 21.55 -18.45
C ALA A 176 -6.96 21.61 -19.95
#